data_AF-A0A231NVU8-F1
#
_entry.id   AF-A0A231NVU8-F1
#
_cell.length_a   1.000
_cell.length_b   1.000
_cell.length_c   1.000
_cell.angle_alpha   90.00
_cell.angle_beta   90.00
_cell.angle_gamma   90.00
#
_symmetry.space_group_name_H-M   'P 1'
#
loop_
_entity.id
_entity.type
_entity.pdbx_description
1 polymer ?
#
loop_
_entity_poly.entity_id
_entity_poly.type
_entity_poly.pdbx_seq_one_letter_code
_entity_poly.pdbx_strand_id
1 'polypeptide(L)' 'MNKGTLLITGNKKKVYQVVGRYGKDIVLADTSENGDEVLIYGPTELQGLIYEKRFELVLDSKKKNGGKK' A
#
# COMPACT_ATOMS: atom_id res chain seq x y z
N MET A 1 6.76 -6.82 0.95
CA MET A 1 5.39 -6.29 1.08
C MET A 1 4.38 -7.39 0.88
N ASN A 2 3.32 -7.37 1.70
CA ASN A 2 2.27 -8.38 1.72
C ASN A 2 0.96 -7.75 1.20
N LYS A 3 0.05 -8.60 0.71
CA LYS A 3 -1.32 -8.15 0.41
C LYS A 3 -1.94 -7.54 1.67
N GLY A 4 -2.64 -6.43 1.51
CA GLY A 4 -3.24 -5.66 2.60
C GLY A 4 -2.34 -4.57 3.17
N THR A 5 -1.05 -4.53 2.82
CA THR A 5 -0.16 -3.41 3.19
C THR A 5 -0.71 -2.11 2.61
N LEU A 6 -0.79 -1.07 3.46
CA LEU A 6 -1.23 0.26 3.06
C LEU A 6 -0.01 1.14 2.79
N LEU A 7 -0.11 1.94 1.73
CA LEU A 7 0.85 2.97 1.37
C LEU A 7 0.10 4.28 1.23
N ILE A 8 0.64 5.34 1.80
CA ILE A 8 0.12 6.69 1.60
C ILE A 8 1.08 7.45 0.69
N THR A 9 0.55 8.27 -0.21
CA THR A 9 1.40 9.15 -1.02
C THR A 9 2.12 10.16 -0.12
N GLY A 10 3.30 10.62 -0.52
CA GLY A 10 4.09 11.58 0.26
C GLY A 10 3.37 12.92 0.51
N ASN A 11 2.40 13.27 -0.35
CA ASN A 11 1.52 14.43 -0.16
C ASN A 11 0.30 14.13 0.75
N LYS A 12 0.18 12.91 1.26
CA LYS A 12 -0.88 12.41 2.16
C LYS A 12 -2.32 12.56 1.64
N LYS A 13 -2.49 12.69 0.32
CA LYS A 13 -3.81 12.86 -0.32
C LYS A 13 -4.47 11.55 -0.68
N LYS A 14 -3.68 10.52 -1.03
CA LYS A 14 -4.19 9.24 -1.50
C LYS A 14 -3.59 8.11 -0.68
N VAL A 15 -4.41 7.11 -0.40
CA VAL A 15 -4.01 5.87 0.26
C VAL A 15 -4.24 4.73 -0.71
N TYR A 16 -3.22 3.92 -0.90
CA TYR A 16 -3.27 2.74 -1.73
C TYR A 16 -3.06 1.50 -0.89
N GLN A 17 -3.70 0.41 -1.29
CA GLN A 17 -3.52 -0.90 -0.69
C GLN A 17 -2.86 -1.83 -1.68
N VAL A 18 -1.90 -2.63 -1.21
CA VAL A 18 -1.39 -3.77 -1.97
C VAL A 18 -2.52 -4.79 -2.10
N VAL A 19 -3.12 -4.88 -3.29
CA VAL A 19 -4.20 -5.84 -3.58
C VAL A 19 -3.68 -7.19 -4.06
N GLY A 20 -2.44 -7.23 -4.55
CA GLY A 20 -1.82 -8.46 -5.00
C GLY A 20 -0.53 -8.24 -5.77
N ARG A 21 -0.20 -9.22 -6.61
CA ARG A 21 0.92 -9.17 -7.53
C ARG A 21 0.47 -9.58 -8.92
N TYR A 22 1.03 -8.94 -9.94
CA TYR A 22 0.85 -9.32 -11.33
C TYR A 22 2.22 -9.75 -11.87
N GLY A 23 2.44 -11.06 -11.97
CA GLY A 23 3.78 -11.61 -12.20
C GLY A 23 4.74 -11.24 -11.06
N LYS A 24 5.78 -10.47 -11.38
CA LYS A 24 6.78 -9.98 -10.40
C LYS A 24 6.45 -8.62 -9.81
N ASP A 25 5.45 -7.95 -10.35
CA ASP A 25 5.11 -6.57 -9.99
C ASP A 25 4.05 -6.53 -8.89
N ILE A 26 4.10 -5.48 -8.08
CA ILE A 26 3.19 -5.22 -6.96
C ILE A 26 2.05 -4.35 -7.46
N VAL A 27 0.81 -4.80 -7.21
CA VAL A 27 -0.40 -4.08 -7.62
C VAL A 27 -0.95 -3.34 -6.42
N LEU A 28 -1.12 -2.03 -6.58
CA LEU A 28 -1.67 -1.10 -5.62
C LEU A 28 -3.03 -0.60 -6.14
N ALA A 29 -4.06 -0.61 -5.31
CA ALA A 29 -5.35 0.01 -5.63
C ALA A 29 -5.64 1.14 -4.66
N ASP A 30 -6.19 2.25 -5.16
CA ASP A 30 -6.67 3.34 -4.31
C ASP A 30 -7.77 2.81 -3.36
N THR A 31 -7.69 3.16 -2.08
CA THR A 31 -8.66 2.73 -1.06
C THR A 31 -9.84 3.69 -0.91
N SER A 32 -9.84 4.82 -1.63
CA SER A 32 -10.91 5.82 -1.57
C SER A 32 -12.19 5.27 -2.20
N GLU A 33 -13.37 5.67 -1.68
CA GLU A 33 -14.68 5.21 -2.21
C GLU A 33 -14.90 5.50 -3.69
N ASN A 34 -14.23 6.52 -4.24
CA ASN A 34 -14.27 6.89 -5.67
C ASN A 34 -12.93 6.61 -6.38
N GLY A 35 -12.08 5.76 -5.79
CA GLY A 35 -10.74 5.48 -6.28
C GLY A 35 -10.72 4.32 -7.26
N ASP A 36 -10.91 4.57 -8.55
CA ASP A 36 -10.75 3.56 -9.61
C ASP A 36 -9.29 3.42 -10.10
N GLU A 37 -8.35 4.09 -9.44
CA GLU A 37 -6.95 4.12 -9.86
C GLU A 37 -6.18 2.90 -9.35
N VAL A 38 -5.58 2.18 -10.30
CA VAL A 38 -4.71 1.03 -10.03
C VAL A 38 -3.30 1.36 -10.50
N LEU A 39 -2.32 1.20 -9.61
CA LEU A 39 -0.91 1.40 -9.89
C LEU A 39 -0.19 0.06 -9.84
N ILE A 40 0.74 -0.15 -10.78
CA ILE A 40 1.55 -1.37 -10.84
C ILE A 40 3.01 -0.95 -10.82
N TYR A 41 3.76 -1.47 -9.86
CA TYR A 41 5.15 -1.13 -9.68
C TYR A 41 6.02 -2.37 -9.51
N GLY A 42 7.21 -2.35 -10.10
CA GLY A 42 8.23 -3.33 -9.77
C GLY A 42 8.65 -3.22 -8.29
N PRO A 43 9.11 -4.31 -7.66
CA PRO A 43 9.49 -4.28 -6.24
C PRO A 43 10.61 -3.27 -5.95
N THR A 44 11.63 -3.19 -6.82
CA THR A 44 12.73 -2.23 -6.70
C THR A 44 12.27 -0.80 -6.92
N GLU A 45 11.38 -0.58 -7.89
CA GLU A 45 10.85 0.75 -8.21
C GLU A 45 10.00 1.29 -7.06
N LEU A 46 9.07 0.48 -6.55
CA LEU A 46 8.24 0.85 -5.40
C LEU A 46 9.09 1.15 -4.16
N GLN A 47 10.15 0.37 -3.94
CA GLN A 47 11.09 0.61 -2.84
C GLN A 47 11.87 1.92 -3.02
N GLY A 48 12.26 2.26 -4.25
CA GLY A 48 12.83 3.56 -4.60
C GLY A 48 11.87 4.71 -4.28
N LEU A 49 10.61 4.59 -4.69
CA LEU A 49 9.59 5.61 -4.41
C LEU A 49 9.34 5.79 -2.91
N ILE A 50 9.43 4.72 -2.12
CA ILE A 50 9.36 4.83 -0.65
C ILE A 50 10.59 5.54 -0.10
N TYR A 51 11.77 5.18 -0.58
CA TYR A 51 13.03 5.81 -0.17
C TYR A 51 13.04 7.32 -0.49
N GLU A 52 12.49 7.71 -1.64
CA GLU A 52 12.30 9.09 -2.07
C GLU A 52 11.16 9.82 -1.34
N LYS A 53 10.48 9.18 -0.37
CA LYS A 53 9.30 9.71 0.33
C LYS A 53 8.14 10.09 -0.60
N ARG A 54 8.07 9.49 -1.80
CA ARG A 54 6.90 9.60 -2.69
C ARG A 54 5.77 8.69 -2.22
N PHE A 55 6.11 7.60 -1.55
CA PHE A 55 5.20 6.78 -0.76
C PHE A 55 5.73 6.60 0.65
N GLU A 56 4.82 6.50 1.61
CA GLU A 56 5.13 6.12 2.98
C GLU A 56 4.36 4.84 3.32
N LEU A 57 5.06 3.87 3.89
CA LEU A 57 4.45 2.63 4.38
C LEU A 57 3.61 2.94 5.61
N VAL A 58 2.30 2.73 5.50
CA VAL A 58 1.42 2.73 6.66
C VAL A 58 1.45 1.31 7.21
N LEU A 59 2.25 1.11 8.25
CA LEU A 59 2.23 -0.14 9.00
C LEU A 59 0.82 -0.33 9.53
N ASP A 60 0.07 -1.26 8.92
CA ASP A 60 -1.21 -1.70 9.43
C ASP A 60 -1.00 -2.20 10.86
N SER A 61 -1.36 -1.35 11.82
CA SER A 61 -1.39 -1.70 13.24
C SER A 61 -2.66 -2.49 13.54
N LYS A 62 -2.93 -3.60 12.86
CA LYS A 62 -3.91 -4.59 13.35
C LYS A 62 -3.23 -5.89 13.71
N LYS A 63 -2.65 -5.90 14.90
CA LYS A 63 -2.71 -7.08 15.78
C LYS A 63 -2.70 -6.70 17.27
N LYS A 64 -3.71 -5.97 17.75
CA LYS A 64 -4.18 -6.15 19.14
C LYS A 64 -5.46 -6.97 19.08
N ASN A 65 -5.30 -8.24 19.45
CA ASN A 65 -6.33 -9.25 19.57
C ASN A 65 -7.58 -8.71 20.27
N GLY A 66 -8.74 -9.04 19.69
CA GLY A 66 -9.91 -9.30 20.51
C GLY A 66 -9.60 -10.45 21.46
N GLY A 67 -9.36 -10.13 22.73
CA GLY A 67 -9.46 -11.08 23.82
C GLY A 67 -10.85 -10.97 24.41
N LYS A 68 -11.79 -11.77 23.91
CA LYS A 68 -13.00 -12.13 24.63
C LYS A 68 -12.60 -12.77 25.96
N LYS A 69 -13.09 -12.25 27.08
CA LYS A 69 -13.55 -13.06 28.21
C LYS A 69 -14.59 -12.27 28.99
#